data_AF-A0A7C1WAM9-F1
#
_entry.id   AF-A0A7C1WAM9-F1
#
_cell.length_a   1.000
_cell.length_b   1.000
_cell.length_c   1.000
_cell.angle_alpha   90.00
_cell.angle_beta   90.00
_cell.angle_gamma   90.00
#
_symmetry.space_group_name_H-M   'P 1'
#
loop_
_entity.id
_entity.type
_entity.pdbx_description
1 polymer ?
#
loop_
_entity_poly.entity_id
_entity_poly.type
_entity_poly.pdbx_seq_one_letter_code
_entity_poly.pdbx_strand_id
1 'polypeptide(L)'
;MYAKEMDRDASNSIDFKPHVVVAILDSGVNVYHKIFRRWNETMHPSTYIEGFPEDVQAVNLTFGNDWQSNYEEDKETWRSLEEKKLYWFPHTNIIAISFGQSTWYRREESGDIILDDNGHGTSTSSVIAKINPNVTILMVETGANKLKEALSWAVNQSWIDVIDIEFGVWYKPRLFFWITIWWKGL
;
A
#
# COMPACT_ATOMS: atom_id res chain seq x y z
N MET A 1 27.92 -48.33 24.29
CA MET A 1 26.60 -48.00 24.84
C MET A 1 26.48 -46.48 24.85
N TYR A 2 25.97 -45.90 23.76
CA TYR A 2 25.68 -44.47 23.66
C TYR A 2 24.34 -44.30 22.97
N ALA A 3 23.58 -43.35 23.49
CA ALA A 3 22.14 -43.26 23.42
C ALA A 3 21.61 -42.95 22.02
N LYS A 4 20.41 -43.48 21.78
CA LYS A 4 19.52 -43.19 20.67
C LYS A 4 19.02 -41.74 20.83
N GLU A 5 19.55 -40.81 20.04
CA GLU A 5 18.94 -39.48 19.94
C GLU A 5 17.61 -39.62 19.19
N MET A 6 16.54 -39.19 19.87
CA MET A 6 15.18 -39.19 19.37
C MET A 6 15.03 -38.03 18.39
N ASP A 7 14.64 -38.35 17.15
CA ASP A 7 14.06 -37.39 16.21
C ASP A 7 12.92 -36.63 16.88
N ARG A 8 13.18 -35.35 17.18
CA ARG A 8 12.18 -34.36 17.54
C ARG A 8 12.44 -33.09 16.75
N ASP A 9 12.21 -33.18 15.44
CA ASP A 9 11.84 -32.01 14.65
C ASP A 9 10.54 -32.36 13.93
N ALA A 10 9.44 -32.17 14.66
CA ALA A 10 8.13 -32.06 14.06
C ALA A 10 8.18 -30.94 13.02
N SER A 11 7.73 -31.27 11.81
CA SER A 11 7.60 -30.39 10.67
C SER A 11 6.77 -29.14 10.99
N ASN A 12 7.41 -28.09 11.49
CA ASN A 12 6.92 -26.72 11.29
C ASN A 12 7.28 -26.35 9.84
N SER A 13 6.49 -26.83 8.89
CA SER A 13 6.47 -26.24 7.55
C SER A 13 6.01 -24.81 7.74
N ILE A 14 6.95 -23.86 7.74
CA ILE A 14 6.62 -22.44 7.59
C ILE A 14 5.86 -22.34 6.27
N ASP A 15 4.56 -22.10 6.36
CA ASP A 15 3.72 -21.85 5.20
C ASP A 15 4.15 -20.50 4.62
N PHE A 16 4.93 -20.53 3.55
CA PHE A 16 5.36 -19.32 2.88
C PHE A 16 4.16 -18.76 2.12
N LYS A 17 3.60 -17.65 2.59
CA LYS A 17 2.65 -16.88 1.77
C LYS A 17 3.35 -16.50 0.45
N PRO A 18 2.80 -16.88 -0.71
CA PRO A 18 3.44 -16.62 -2.00
C PRO A 18 3.49 -15.12 -2.35
N HIS A 19 2.66 -14.31 -1.69
CA HIS A 19 2.55 -12.87 -1.91
C HIS A 19 2.69 -12.12 -0.59
N VAL A 20 3.49 -11.05 -0.61
CA VAL A 20 3.71 -10.16 0.53
C VAL A 20 2.97 -8.85 0.25
N VAL A 21 2.15 -8.43 1.20
CA VAL A 21 1.48 -7.12 1.17
C VAL A 21 2.17 -6.17 2.13
N VAL A 22 2.68 -5.06 1.58
CA VAL A 22 3.26 -3.97 2.38
C VAL A 22 2.33 -2.78 2.34
N ALA A 23 1.72 -2.46 3.48
CA ALA A 23 0.95 -1.25 3.68
C ALA A 23 1.88 -0.08 3.94
N ILE A 24 1.73 0.98 3.15
CA ILE A 24 2.48 2.23 3.29
C ILE A 24 1.45 3.31 3.62
N LEU A 25 1.51 3.84 4.83
CA LEU A 25 0.69 4.96 5.25
C LEU A 25 1.43 6.24 4.88
N ASP A 26 0.95 6.96 3.86
CA ASP A 26 1.60 8.15 3.31
C ASP A 26 0.57 9.10 2.65
N SER A 27 1.01 10.09 1.87
CA SER A 27 0.20 11.12 1.21
C SER A 27 -0.43 10.69 -0.13
N GLY A 28 -0.19 9.47 -0.60
CA GLY A 28 -0.68 8.96 -1.88
C GLY A 28 0.42 8.30 -2.73
N VAL A 29 0.04 7.73 -3.87
CA VAL A 29 0.97 7.09 -4.81
C VAL A 29 0.64 7.44 -6.26
N ASN A 30 1.66 7.69 -7.07
CA ASN A 30 1.51 7.84 -8.52
C ASN A 30 1.47 6.47 -9.19
N VAL A 31 0.27 5.92 -9.35
CA VAL A 31 0.00 4.60 -9.96
C VAL A 31 0.52 4.51 -11.40
N TYR A 32 0.64 5.63 -12.11
CA TYR A 32 1.20 5.66 -13.47
C TYR A 32 2.70 5.39 -13.52
N HIS A 33 3.42 5.59 -12.40
CA HIS A 33 4.86 5.51 -12.39
C HIS A 33 5.35 4.11 -12.81
N LYS A 34 6.28 4.07 -13.77
CA LYS A 34 6.74 2.83 -14.43
C LYS A 34 7.28 1.75 -13.48
N ILE A 35 7.73 2.13 -12.29
CA ILE A 35 8.26 1.17 -11.30
C ILE A 35 7.18 0.19 -10.81
N PHE A 36 5.93 0.63 -10.80
CA PHE A 36 4.77 -0.17 -10.38
C PHE A 36 4.15 -0.98 -11.52
N ARG A 37 4.67 -0.84 -12.76
CA ARG A 37 4.05 -1.44 -13.96
C ARG A 37 4.18 -2.97 -13.96
N ARG A 38 3.07 -3.67 -14.09
CA ARG A 38 2.98 -5.13 -14.18
C ARG A 38 1.91 -5.53 -15.20
N TRP A 39 2.23 -5.47 -16.49
CA TRP A 39 1.24 -5.66 -17.57
C TRP A 39 0.41 -6.94 -17.49
N ASN A 40 0.98 -8.01 -16.93
CA ASN A 40 0.32 -9.30 -16.80
C ASN A 40 -0.53 -9.44 -15.52
N GLU A 41 -0.46 -8.48 -14.60
CA GLU A 41 -1.26 -8.47 -13.35
C GLU A 41 -2.64 -7.88 -13.64
N THR A 42 -3.53 -8.73 -14.16
CA THR A 42 -4.93 -8.39 -14.46
C THR A 42 -5.93 -9.15 -13.59
N MET A 43 -5.45 -10.07 -12.77
CA MET A 43 -6.29 -10.85 -11.87
C MET A 43 -6.64 -10.05 -10.63
N HIS A 44 -7.87 -10.24 -10.14
CA HIS A 44 -8.33 -9.63 -8.90
C HIS A 44 -7.45 -10.08 -7.71
N PRO A 45 -7.05 -9.20 -6.77
CA PRO A 45 -6.09 -9.58 -5.73
C PRO A 45 -6.56 -10.70 -4.79
N SER A 46 -7.87 -10.88 -4.60
CA SER A 46 -8.42 -12.01 -3.82
C SER A 46 -8.06 -13.39 -4.39
N THR A 47 -7.63 -13.47 -5.65
CA THR A 47 -7.19 -14.73 -6.27
C THR A 47 -5.80 -15.20 -5.80
N TYR A 48 -5.00 -14.31 -5.22
CA TYR A 48 -3.62 -14.60 -4.83
C TYR A 48 -3.20 -14.03 -3.46
N ILE A 49 -4.00 -13.16 -2.84
CA ILE A 49 -3.82 -12.66 -1.48
C ILE A 49 -4.91 -13.28 -0.59
N GLU A 50 -4.51 -14.21 0.28
CA GLU A 50 -5.44 -14.85 1.21
C GLU A 50 -6.07 -13.83 2.17
N GLY A 51 -7.40 -13.85 2.27
CA GLY A 51 -8.17 -12.95 3.13
C GLY A 51 -8.43 -11.57 2.54
N PHE A 52 -7.95 -11.27 1.34
CA PHE A 52 -8.28 -10.02 0.64
C PHE A 52 -9.76 -10.02 0.20
N PRO A 53 -10.50 -8.91 0.37
CA PRO A 53 -11.94 -8.88 0.06
C PRO A 53 -12.21 -9.16 -1.42
N GLU A 54 -13.30 -9.87 -1.75
CA GLU A 54 -13.63 -10.27 -3.13
C GLU A 54 -14.39 -9.19 -3.91
N ASP A 55 -14.94 -8.20 -3.23
CA ASP A 55 -15.80 -7.13 -3.77
C ASP A 55 -15.04 -5.83 -4.09
N VAL A 56 -13.70 -5.85 -4.05
CA VAL A 56 -12.87 -4.69 -4.30
C VAL A 56 -12.95 -4.27 -5.77
N GLN A 57 -13.33 -3.02 -5.99
CA GLN A 57 -13.50 -2.48 -7.33
C GLN A 57 -12.15 -2.26 -8.03
N ALA A 58 -12.06 -2.68 -9.29
CA ALA A 58 -10.94 -2.35 -10.16
C ALA A 58 -11.02 -0.90 -10.65
N VAL A 59 -9.90 -0.21 -10.65
CA VAL A 59 -9.74 1.14 -11.23
C VAL A 59 -8.91 1.01 -12.50
N ASN A 60 -9.59 0.94 -13.64
CA ASN A 60 -8.94 0.87 -14.95
C ASN A 60 -8.41 2.26 -15.33
N LEU A 61 -7.10 2.36 -15.52
CA LEU A 61 -6.41 3.59 -15.90
C LEU A 61 -5.76 3.45 -17.27
N THR A 62 -5.50 4.59 -17.89
CA THR A 62 -4.81 4.73 -19.16
C THR A 62 -3.30 4.74 -18.95
N PHE A 63 -2.58 3.91 -19.71
CA PHE A 63 -1.13 3.75 -19.56
C PHE A 63 -0.38 3.95 -20.88
N GLY A 64 -0.37 5.19 -21.35
CA GLY A 64 0.45 5.67 -22.46
C GLY A 64 1.84 6.19 -22.04
N ASN A 65 2.56 6.79 -22.99
CA ASN A 65 3.94 7.26 -22.80
C ASN A 65 4.05 8.59 -22.04
N ASP A 66 2.96 9.34 -21.93
CA ASP A 66 2.94 10.66 -21.29
C ASP A 66 2.00 10.65 -20.08
N TRP A 67 2.53 11.01 -18.92
CA TRP A 67 1.78 11.00 -17.67
C TRP A 67 0.61 11.99 -17.70
N GLN A 68 0.81 13.19 -18.24
CA GLN A 68 -0.19 14.25 -18.21
C GLN A 68 -1.40 13.89 -19.08
N SER A 69 -1.16 13.31 -20.25
CA SER A 69 -2.20 12.82 -21.14
C SER A 69 -3.00 11.69 -20.49
N ASN A 70 -2.32 10.70 -19.89
CA ASN A 70 -2.98 9.60 -19.18
C ASN A 70 -3.88 10.12 -18.04
N TYR A 71 -3.36 11.05 -17.23
CA TYR A 71 -4.11 11.64 -16.13
C TYR A 71 -5.35 12.40 -16.61
N GLU A 72 -5.24 13.20 -17.68
CA GLU A 72 -6.39 13.97 -18.18
C GLU A 72 -7.48 13.05 -18.76
N GLU A 73 -7.11 11.92 -19.36
CA GLU A 73 -8.06 10.90 -19.83
C GLU A 73 -8.78 10.20 -18.66
N ASP A 74 -8.09 9.97 -17.54
CA ASP A 74 -8.63 9.25 -16.38
C ASP A 74 -9.21 10.17 -15.30
N LYS A 75 -9.27 11.47 -15.53
CA LYS A 75 -9.65 12.48 -14.53
C LYS A 75 -11.01 12.21 -13.87
N GLU A 76 -12.00 11.81 -14.66
CA GLU A 76 -13.32 11.47 -14.12
C GLU A 76 -13.29 10.15 -13.33
N THR A 77 -12.42 9.20 -13.70
CA THR A 77 -12.19 7.99 -12.92
C THR A 77 -11.63 8.36 -11.54
N TRP A 78 -10.62 9.23 -11.48
CA TRP A 78 -10.06 9.71 -10.21
C TRP A 78 -11.08 10.43 -9.34
N ARG A 79 -11.89 11.33 -9.93
CA ARG A 79 -12.96 12.05 -9.23
C ARG A 79 -14.09 11.14 -8.71
N SER A 80 -14.23 9.95 -9.27
CA SER A 80 -15.24 8.97 -8.85
C SER A 80 -14.83 8.13 -7.63
N LEU A 81 -13.56 8.21 -7.22
CA LEU A 81 -13.08 7.44 -6.07
C LEU A 81 -13.62 8.02 -4.76
N GLU A 82 -13.83 7.14 -3.79
CA GLU A 82 -14.43 7.47 -2.49
C GLU A 82 -13.45 7.17 -1.35
N GLU A 83 -13.41 8.03 -0.33
CA GLU A 83 -12.68 7.74 0.90
C GLU A 83 -13.22 6.46 1.56
N LYS A 84 -12.33 5.73 2.24
CA LYS A 84 -12.59 4.49 2.99
C LYS A 84 -13.08 3.32 2.13
N LYS A 85 -12.94 3.43 0.82
CA LYS A 85 -13.16 2.34 -0.12
C LYS A 85 -11.81 1.84 -0.63
N LEU A 86 -11.64 0.52 -0.61
CA LEU A 86 -10.45 -0.15 -1.12
C LEU A 86 -10.59 -0.32 -2.63
N TYR A 87 -9.49 -0.08 -3.35
CA TYR A 87 -9.39 -0.19 -4.80
C TYR A 87 -8.13 -0.97 -5.18
N TRP A 88 -8.16 -1.57 -6.36
CA TRP A 88 -6.97 -2.14 -6.99
C TRP A 88 -6.81 -1.62 -8.42
N PHE A 89 -5.57 -1.57 -8.88
CA PHE A 89 -5.23 -0.96 -10.17
C PHE A 89 -4.63 -2.02 -11.10
N PRO A 90 -5.42 -2.56 -12.05
CA PRO A 90 -4.92 -3.52 -13.02
C PRO A 90 -3.67 -3.02 -13.74
N HIS A 91 -2.83 -3.96 -14.16
CA HIS A 91 -1.53 -3.70 -14.76
C HIS A 91 -0.51 -3.04 -13.83
N THR A 92 -0.75 -3.05 -12.52
CA THR A 92 0.19 -2.57 -11.49
C THR A 92 0.18 -3.48 -10.27
N ASN A 93 1.20 -3.37 -9.44
CA ASN A 93 1.25 -4.04 -8.13
C ASN A 93 0.65 -3.20 -7.00
N ILE A 94 -0.24 -2.25 -7.32
CA ILE A 94 -0.81 -1.28 -6.37
C ILE A 94 -2.26 -1.64 -6.04
N ILE A 95 -2.54 -1.62 -4.74
CA ILE A 95 -3.88 -1.49 -4.16
C ILE A 95 -3.89 -0.24 -3.29
N ALA A 96 -5.04 0.40 -3.11
CA ALA A 96 -5.08 1.63 -2.32
C ALA A 96 -6.42 1.91 -1.65
N ILE A 97 -6.35 2.64 -0.55
CA ILE A 97 -7.48 3.18 0.20
C ILE A 97 -7.10 4.59 0.70
N SER A 98 -8.05 5.51 0.70
CA SER A 98 -7.85 6.84 1.27
C SER A 98 -8.64 7.03 2.56
N PHE A 99 -8.01 7.58 3.58
CA PHE A 99 -8.65 8.09 4.80
C PHE A 99 -8.74 9.62 4.80
N GLY A 100 -8.53 10.23 3.63
CA GLY A 100 -8.44 11.66 3.43
C GLY A 100 -7.00 12.11 3.17
N GLN A 101 -6.85 13.01 2.20
CA GLN A 101 -5.56 13.51 1.77
C GLN A 101 -4.77 14.23 2.86
N SER A 102 -3.46 14.04 2.84
CA SER A 102 -2.54 14.87 3.62
C SER A 102 -2.52 16.29 3.05
N THR A 103 -2.93 17.28 3.83
CA THR A 103 -2.81 18.70 3.45
C THR A 103 -1.42 19.27 3.76
N TRP A 104 -0.38 18.45 3.70
CA TRP A 104 0.98 18.91 3.98
C TRP A 104 1.37 19.99 2.95
N TYR A 105 1.63 21.20 3.45
CA TYR A 105 1.85 22.41 2.65
C TYR A 105 0.65 22.88 1.80
N ARG A 106 -0.24 23.69 2.40
CA ARG A 106 -1.11 24.67 1.71
C ARG A 106 -2.08 24.12 0.64
N ARG A 107 -2.60 22.90 0.78
CA ARG A 107 -3.85 22.55 0.08
C ARG A 107 -5.04 23.07 0.89
N GLU A 108 -5.79 24.02 0.31
CA GLU A 108 -7.09 24.47 0.82
C GLU A 108 -8.24 23.56 0.34
N GLU A 109 -8.03 22.79 -0.75
CA GLU A 109 -9.01 21.88 -1.33
C GLU A 109 -8.42 20.46 -1.51
N SER A 110 -9.25 19.43 -1.34
CA SER A 110 -8.90 18.04 -1.63
C SER A 110 -8.70 17.85 -3.14
N GLY A 111 -7.56 17.32 -3.54
CA GLY A 111 -7.34 16.81 -4.90
C GLY A 111 -7.91 15.40 -5.09
N ASP A 112 -7.50 14.75 -6.17
CA ASP A 112 -7.86 13.36 -6.45
C ASP A 112 -7.25 12.44 -5.40
N ILE A 113 -8.10 11.79 -4.59
CA ILE A 113 -7.65 10.90 -3.52
C ILE A 113 -6.84 9.74 -4.09
N ILE A 114 -5.98 9.15 -3.25
CA ILE A 114 -4.97 8.13 -3.55
C ILE A 114 -3.82 8.66 -4.42
N LEU A 115 -4.09 9.55 -5.38
CA LEU A 115 -3.09 10.03 -6.31
C LEU A 115 -2.09 10.97 -5.62
N ASP A 116 -0.81 10.62 -5.71
CA ASP A 116 0.27 11.41 -5.13
C ASP A 116 0.40 12.79 -5.79
N ASP A 117 0.46 13.83 -4.97
CA ASP A 117 0.55 15.23 -5.39
C ASP A 117 1.91 15.88 -5.09
N ASN A 118 2.77 15.22 -4.32
CA ASN A 118 4.01 15.81 -3.81
C ASN A 118 5.23 14.88 -3.98
N GLY A 119 5.01 13.61 -4.33
CA GLY A 119 6.05 12.64 -4.66
C GLY A 119 6.56 11.82 -3.47
N HIS A 120 6.17 12.13 -2.23
CA HIS A 120 6.66 11.46 -1.02
C HIS A 120 6.29 9.98 -1.03
N GLY A 121 4.99 9.67 -1.05
CA GLY A 121 4.52 8.28 -1.06
C GLY A 121 4.91 7.50 -2.31
N THR A 122 5.00 8.14 -3.47
CA THR A 122 5.59 7.51 -4.67
C THR A 122 7.04 7.13 -4.45
N SER A 123 7.84 8.04 -3.87
CA SER A 123 9.27 7.80 -3.66
C SER A 123 9.51 6.66 -2.67
N THR A 124 8.80 6.63 -1.54
CA THR A 124 8.89 5.56 -0.54
C THR A 124 8.44 4.22 -1.16
N SER A 125 7.26 4.20 -1.78
CA SER A 125 6.73 2.99 -2.43
C SER A 125 7.68 2.45 -3.49
N SER A 126 8.37 3.33 -4.22
CA SER A 126 9.32 2.93 -5.27
C SER A 126 10.52 2.16 -4.75
N VAL A 127 10.98 2.43 -3.52
CA VAL A 127 12.09 1.71 -2.88
C VAL A 127 11.67 0.27 -2.61
N ILE A 128 10.48 0.07 -2.07
CA ILE A 128 9.92 -1.25 -1.76
C ILE A 128 9.71 -2.06 -3.05
N ALA A 129 9.08 -1.45 -4.07
CA ALA A 129 8.88 -2.07 -5.37
C ALA A 129 10.21 -2.45 -6.06
N LYS A 130 11.27 -1.68 -5.85
CA LYS A 130 12.60 -1.96 -6.40
C LYS A 130 13.26 -3.16 -5.72
N ILE A 131 13.13 -3.27 -4.39
CA ILE A 131 13.73 -4.34 -3.59
C ILE A 131 13.01 -5.66 -3.84
N ASN A 132 11.68 -5.63 -3.88
CA ASN A 132 10.86 -6.80 -4.19
C ASN A 132 9.85 -6.46 -5.30
N PRO A 133 10.14 -6.78 -6.57
CA PRO A 133 9.22 -6.52 -7.68
C PRO A 133 7.88 -7.27 -7.60
N ASN A 134 7.79 -8.35 -6.81
CA ASN A 134 6.58 -9.16 -6.66
C ASN A 134 5.73 -8.74 -5.46
N VAL A 135 6.13 -7.70 -4.73
CA VAL A 135 5.38 -7.17 -3.59
C VAL A 135 4.09 -6.51 -4.06
N THR A 136 2.99 -6.73 -3.35
CA THR A 136 1.79 -5.88 -3.48
C THR A 136 1.96 -4.71 -2.53
N ILE A 137 1.90 -3.49 -3.07
CA ILE A 137 1.96 -2.27 -2.28
C ILE A 137 0.52 -1.83 -2.00
N LEU A 138 0.18 -1.72 -0.72
CA LEU A 138 -1.04 -1.08 -0.28
C LEU A 138 -0.74 0.37 0.09
N MET A 139 -1.14 1.31 -0.75
CA MET A 139 -1.13 2.72 -0.39
C MET A 139 -2.33 3.02 0.50
N VAL A 140 -2.05 3.35 1.76
CA VAL A 140 -3.04 3.86 2.71
C VAL A 140 -2.86 5.37 2.77
N GLU A 141 -3.53 6.09 1.87
CA GLU A 141 -3.45 7.55 1.85
C GLU A 141 -4.08 8.12 3.12
N THR A 142 -3.34 8.95 3.84
CA THR A 142 -3.84 9.58 5.05
C THR A 142 -3.14 10.91 5.33
N GLY A 143 -3.78 11.79 6.09
CA GLY A 143 -3.14 12.94 6.72
C GLY A 143 -2.80 12.67 8.19
N ALA A 144 -1.93 13.50 8.78
CA ALA A 144 -1.55 13.37 10.20
C ALA A 144 -2.75 13.40 11.17
N ASN A 145 -3.83 14.10 10.82
CA ASN A 145 -5.08 14.16 11.58
C ASN A 145 -5.92 12.87 11.50
N LYS A 146 -5.67 12.00 10.52
CA LYS A 146 -6.38 10.76 10.26
C LYS A 146 -5.52 9.50 10.45
N LEU A 147 -4.23 9.69 10.71
CA LEU A 147 -3.26 8.61 10.92
C LEU A 147 -3.72 7.54 11.92
N LYS A 148 -4.30 7.93 13.06
CA LYS A 148 -4.81 6.96 14.05
C LYS A 148 -5.90 6.05 13.47
N GLU A 149 -6.82 6.63 12.71
CA GLU A 149 -7.91 5.91 12.07
C GLU A 149 -7.37 4.97 10.98
N ALA A 150 -6.50 5.49 10.11
CA ALA A 150 -5.88 4.72 9.02
C ALA A 150 -5.03 3.56 9.55
N LEU A 151 -4.18 3.81 10.56
CA LEU A 151 -3.37 2.77 11.21
C LEU A 151 -4.25 1.73 11.89
N SER A 152 -5.29 2.16 12.61
CA SER A 152 -6.22 1.23 13.24
C SER A 152 -6.92 0.34 12.22
N TRP A 153 -7.25 0.85 11.04
CA TRP A 153 -7.82 0.01 9.97
C TRP A 153 -6.78 -0.99 9.43
N ALA A 154 -5.56 -0.53 9.13
CA ALA A 154 -4.49 -1.36 8.58
C ALA A 154 -4.11 -2.52 9.49
N VAL A 155 -3.94 -2.28 10.81
CA VAL A 155 -3.58 -3.35 11.76
C VAL A 155 -4.67 -4.42 11.95
N ASN A 156 -5.92 -4.13 11.53
CA ASN A 156 -7.03 -5.07 11.60
C ASN A 156 -7.22 -5.87 10.30
N GLN A 157 -6.35 -5.70 9.29
CA GLN A 157 -6.39 -6.50 8.07
C GLN A 157 -5.46 -7.71 8.21
N SER A 158 -6.02 -8.92 8.20
CA SER A 158 -5.23 -10.16 8.32
C SER A 158 -4.34 -10.45 7.10
N TRP A 159 -4.60 -9.79 5.99
CA TRP A 159 -3.91 -9.94 4.71
C TRP A 159 -2.75 -8.95 4.51
N ILE A 160 -2.50 -8.05 5.48
CA ILE A 160 -1.35 -7.14 5.47
C ILE A 160 -0.20 -7.79 6.26
N ASP A 161 0.99 -7.86 5.66
CA ASP A 161 2.15 -8.51 6.29
C ASP A 161 3.15 -7.50 6.90
N VAL A 162 3.26 -6.30 6.33
CA VAL A 162 4.14 -5.23 6.82
C VAL A 162 3.39 -3.91 6.80
N ILE A 163 3.58 -3.09 7.85
CA ILE A 163 3.04 -1.73 7.93
C ILE A 163 4.21 -0.76 8.06
N ASP A 164 4.39 0.07 7.04
CA ASP A 164 5.34 1.17 7.01
C ASP A 164 4.61 2.50 7.15
N ILE A 165 5.08 3.36 8.06
CA ILE A 165 4.38 4.60 8.44
C ILE A 165 5.29 5.78 8.14
N GLU A 166 4.89 6.57 7.15
CA GLU A 166 5.69 7.64 6.56
C GLU A 166 5.28 9.02 7.10
N PHE A 167 5.16 9.13 8.43
CA PHE A 167 4.76 10.37 9.10
C PHE A 167 5.67 10.73 10.26
N GLY A 168 6.06 12.01 10.32
CA GLY A 168 6.65 12.62 11.51
C GLY A 168 5.62 13.44 12.27
N VAL A 169 5.34 13.10 13.53
CA VAL A 169 4.54 13.94 14.42
C VAL A 169 5.43 14.89 15.23
N TRP A 170 5.17 16.19 15.14
CA TRP A 170 5.92 17.20 15.89
C TRP A 170 5.39 17.28 17.33
N TYR A 171 6.05 16.59 18.27
CA TYR A 171 5.86 16.86 19.70
C TYR A 171 6.93 17.83 20.20
N LYS A 172 6.54 18.92 20.87
CA LYS A 172 7.51 19.88 21.41
C LYS A 172 8.22 19.28 22.64
N PRO A 173 9.55 19.49 22.80
CA PRO A 173 10.47 20.15 21.88
C PRO A 173 11.18 19.12 20.97
N ARG A 174 10.77 19.08 19.70
CA ARG A 174 11.55 18.59 18.54
C ARG A 174 12.20 17.21 18.69
N LEU A 175 11.38 16.17 18.72
CA LEU A 175 11.81 14.86 18.24
C LEU A 175 11.04 14.49 16.97
N PHE A 176 11.81 14.08 15.96
CA PHE A 176 11.32 13.42 14.75
C PHE A 176 11.35 11.91 15.03
N PHE A 177 10.19 11.26 14.98
CA PHE A 177 10.10 9.81 15.08
C PHE A 177 9.68 9.25 13.73
N TRP A 178 10.55 8.40 13.17
CA TRP A 178 10.21 7.45 12.13
C TRP A 178 9.96 6.10 12.81
N ILE A 179 8.83 5.46 12.56
CA ILE A 179 8.50 4.17 13.15
C ILE A 179 7.99 3.24 12.05
N THR A 180 8.83 2.30 11.63
CA THR A 180 8.38 1.12 10.88
C THR A 180 8.00 0.04 11.90
N ILE A 181 6.75 -0.43 11.86
CA ILE A 181 6.24 -1.46 12.79
C ILE A 181 6.22 -2.80 12.05
N TRP A 182 7.04 -3.75 12.51
CA TRP A 182 6.97 -5.13 12.06
C TRP A 182 5.89 -5.87 12.86
N TRP A 183 4.77 -6.19 12.21
CA TRP A 183 3.78 -7.12 12.78
C TRP A 183 4.08 -8.53 12.24
N LYS A 184 4.52 -9.44 13.10
CA LYS A 184 4.48 -10.89 12.80
C LYS A 184 3.35 -11.51 13.58
N GLY A 185 2.20 -11.66 12.93
CA GLY A 185 1.15 -12.57 13.36
C GLY A 185 1.44 -13.90 12.68
N LEU A 186 2.32 -14.69 13.31
CA LEU A 186 2.45 -16.12 13.06
C LEU A 186 1.51 -16.85 14.01
#